data_AF-A0A9E1BBM6-F1
#
_entry.id   AF-A0A9E1BBM6-F1
#
_cell.length_a   1.000
_cell.length_b   1.000
_cell.length_c   1.000
_cell.angle_alpha   90.00
_cell.angle_beta   90.00
_cell.angle_gamma   90.00
#
_symmetry.space_group_name_H-M   'P 1'
#
loop_
_entity.id
_entity.type
_entity.pdbx_description
1 polymer ?
#
loop_
_entity_poly.entity_id
_entity_poly.type
_entity_poly.pdbx_seq_one_letter_code
_entity_poly.pdbx_strand_id
1 'polypeptide(L)'
;LDVVSRSDRKLVKSINTEIDNYFNTHEEEPSDEYLAEKLNEDIEKIREARGVSGIITILPIDEQMELIGQSDVEKSVEKEDLILKIESALKDFDERDQMIVQLYYYEELNLKEISEIMNISESRISQIHKRLLDRIRRSLGV
;
A
#
# COMPACT_ATOMS: atom_id res chain seq x y z
N LEU A 1 12.74 20.01 -16.77
CA LEU A 1 11.36 20.23 -17.24
C LEU A 1 10.65 18.92 -17.00
N ASP A 2 9.66 18.87 -16.10
CA ASP A 2 8.91 17.66 -15.80
C ASP A 2 8.04 17.35 -17.03
N VAL A 3 8.40 16.33 -17.80
CA VAL A 3 7.87 16.10 -19.16
C VAL A 3 6.52 15.39 -19.14
N VAL A 4 6.06 14.89 -17.97
CA VAL A 4 4.86 14.05 -17.85
C VAL A 4 4.06 14.40 -16.59
N SER A 5 2.77 14.73 -16.78
CA SER A 5 1.85 15.09 -15.69
C SER A 5 1.60 13.91 -14.75
N ARG A 6 1.28 14.20 -13.47
CA ARG A 6 0.92 13.17 -12.48
C ARG A 6 -0.28 12.31 -12.92
N SER A 7 -1.21 12.90 -13.64
CA SER A 7 -2.37 12.20 -14.22
C SER A 7 -1.94 11.19 -15.28
N ASP A 8 -0.97 11.54 -16.12
CA ASP A 8 -0.50 10.71 -17.22
C ASP A 8 0.29 9.49 -16.70
N ARG A 9 1.06 9.66 -15.62
CA ARG A 9 1.73 8.52 -14.94
C ARG A 9 0.74 7.50 -14.40
N LYS A 10 -0.39 7.97 -13.84
CA LYS A 10 -1.46 7.08 -13.34
C LYS A 10 -2.13 6.34 -14.51
N LEU A 11 -2.34 7.01 -15.64
CA LEU A 11 -2.89 6.40 -16.85
C LEU A 11 -1.97 5.33 -17.44
N VAL A 12 -0.67 5.62 -17.56
CA VAL A 12 0.35 4.64 -18.02
C VAL A 12 0.36 3.40 -17.13
N LYS A 13 0.28 3.56 -15.80
CA LYS A 13 0.21 2.44 -14.87
C LYS A 13 -1.05 1.58 -15.06
N SER A 14 -2.21 2.20 -15.21
CA SER A 14 -3.47 1.49 -15.47
C SER A 14 -3.43 0.73 -16.79
N ILE A 15 -2.83 1.31 -17.83
CA ILE A 15 -2.62 0.65 -19.13
C ILE A 15 -1.74 -0.58 -18.97
N ASN A 16 -0.58 -0.47 -18.29
CA ASN A 16 0.32 -1.61 -18.11
C ASN A 16 -0.33 -2.75 -17.34
N THR A 17 -1.07 -2.46 -16.25
CA THR A 17 -1.82 -3.48 -15.51
C THR A 17 -2.84 -4.21 -16.39
N GLU A 18 -3.56 -3.47 -17.25
CA GLU A 18 -4.55 -4.08 -18.13
C GLU A 18 -3.91 -4.87 -19.28
N ILE A 19 -2.76 -4.42 -19.79
CA ILE A 19 -1.93 -5.19 -20.73
C ILE A 19 -1.52 -6.53 -20.11
N ASP A 20 -1.00 -6.52 -18.89
CA ASP A 20 -0.58 -7.75 -18.18
C ASP A 20 -1.77 -8.71 -17.98
N ASN A 21 -2.92 -8.18 -17.54
CA ASN A 21 -4.14 -8.99 -17.34
C ASN A 21 -4.66 -9.59 -18.65
N TYR A 22 -4.67 -8.80 -19.73
CA TYR A 22 -5.13 -9.25 -21.04
C TYR A 22 -4.18 -10.28 -21.64
N PHE A 23 -2.87 -10.03 -21.55
CA PHE A 23 -1.82 -10.93 -22.01
C PHE A 23 -1.86 -12.29 -21.29
N ASN A 24 -2.09 -12.30 -19.98
CA ASN A 24 -2.22 -13.54 -19.21
C ASN A 24 -3.41 -14.42 -19.64
N THR A 25 -4.41 -13.83 -20.30
CA THR A 25 -5.65 -14.53 -20.69
C THR A 25 -5.69 -14.86 -22.18
N HIS A 26 -5.12 -13.99 -23.03
CA HIS A 26 -5.23 -14.06 -24.49
C HIS A 26 -3.89 -14.32 -25.19
N GLU A 27 -2.77 -14.34 -24.46
CA GLU A 27 -1.39 -14.48 -24.97
C GLU A 27 -1.01 -13.46 -26.06
N GLU A 28 -1.78 -12.38 -26.19
CA GLU A 28 -1.58 -11.29 -27.16
C GLU A 28 -1.74 -9.93 -26.45
N GLU A 29 -1.20 -8.86 -27.05
CA GLU A 29 -1.41 -7.51 -26.53
C GLU A 29 -2.83 -7.00 -26.85
N PRO A 30 -3.50 -6.30 -25.91
CA PRO A 30 -4.78 -5.67 -26.18
C PRO A 30 -4.64 -4.55 -27.21
N SER A 31 -5.68 -4.35 -28.02
CA SER A 31 -5.72 -3.22 -28.95
C SER A 31 -5.93 -1.89 -28.23
N ASP A 32 -5.54 -0.78 -28.86
CA ASP A 32 -5.74 0.56 -28.30
C ASP A 32 -7.24 0.87 -28.10
N GLU A 33 -8.10 0.34 -28.97
CA GLU A 33 -9.56 0.44 -28.86
C GLU A 33 -10.08 -0.28 -27.60
N TYR A 34 -9.55 -1.48 -27.33
CA TYR A 34 -9.92 -2.24 -26.13
C TYR A 34 -9.52 -1.49 -24.85
N LEU A 35 -8.30 -0.95 -24.81
CA LEU A 35 -7.81 -0.19 -23.66
C LEU A 35 -8.61 1.09 -23.45
N ALA A 36 -8.96 1.80 -24.53
CA ALA A 36 -9.79 3.00 -24.48
C ALA A 36 -11.19 2.71 -23.91
N GLU A 37 -11.84 1.64 -24.38
CA GLU A 37 -13.15 1.23 -23.88
C GLU A 37 -13.09 0.76 -22.42
N LYS A 38 -12.08 -0.04 -22.07
CA LYS A 38 -11.92 -0.63 -20.74
C LYS A 38 -11.57 0.40 -19.67
N LEU A 39 -10.71 1.34 -20.01
CA LEU A 39 -10.26 2.41 -19.10
C LEU A 39 -11.17 3.65 -19.17
N ASN A 40 -12.16 3.64 -20.07
CA ASN A 40 -13.10 4.75 -20.31
C ASN A 40 -12.37 6.08 -20.58
N GLU A 41 -11.32 6.00 -21.42
CA GLU A 41 -10.46 7.11 -21.82
C GLU A 41 -10.43 7.24 -23.35
N ASP A 42 -9.99 8.40 -23.82
CA ASP A 42 -9.89 8.67 -25.26
C ASP A 42 -8.74 7.87 -25.89
N ILE A 43 -8.98 7.31 -27.09
CA ILE A 43 -7.99 6.48 -27.80
C ILE A 43 -6.69 7.24 -28.13
N GLU A 44 -6.77 8.55 -28.36
CA GLU A 44 -5.58 9.38 -28.61
C GLU A 44 -4.76 9.56 -27.33
N LYS A 45 -5.40 9.64 -26.16
CA LYS A 45 -4.68 9.64 -24.88
C LYS A 45 -4.02 8.30 -24.58
N ILE A 46 -4.67 7.18 -24.94
CA ILE A 46 -4.08 5.84 -24.81
C ILE A 46 -2.83 5.74 -25.70
N ARG A 47 -2.91 6.21 -26.95
CA ARG A 47 -1.77 6.25 -27.88
C ARG A 47 -0.63 7.14 -27.37
N GLU A 48 -0.95 8.31 -26.86
CA GLU A 48 0.03 9.22 -26.25
C GLU A 48 0.70 8.57 -25.03
N ALA A 49 -0.09 7.96 -24.14
CA ALA A 49 0.42 7.24 -22.97
C ALA A 49 1.26 6.00 -23.35
N ARG A 50 0.90 5.25 -24.40
CA ARG A 50 1.73 4.16 -24.97
C ARG A 50 3.01 4.69 -25.61
N GLY A 51 2.96 5.84 -26.28
CA GLY A 51 4.16 6.51 -26.81
C GLY A 51 5.12 6.92 -25.70
N VAL A 52 4.59 7.49 -24.61
CA VAL A 52 5.35 7.80 -23.39
C VAL A 52 5.90 6.52 -22.74
N SER A 53 5.12 5.43 -22.68
CA SER A 53 5.55 4.12 -22.18
C SER A 53 6.69 3.53 -23.03
N GLY A 54 6.60 3.62 -24.35
CA GLY A 54 7.66 3.21 -25.27
C GLY A 54 8.94 4.01 -25.13
N ILE A 55 8.84 5.30 -24.78
CA ILE A 55 10.00 6.15 -24.46
C ILE A 55 10.62 5.72 -23.13
N ILE A 56 9.81 5.42 -22.10
CA ILE A 56 10.29 4.97 -20.79
C ILE A 56 11.12 3.69 -20.92
N THR A 57 10.71 2.72 -21.75
CA THR A 57 11.45 1.45 -21.95
C THR A 57 12.86 1.63 -22.53
N ILE A 58 13.14 2.74 -23.23
CA ILE A 58 14.43 3.01 -23.88
C ILE A 58 15.35 3.87 -22.98
N LEU A 59 14.83 4.43 -21.88
CA LEU A 59 15.64 5.20 -20.94
C LEU A 59 16.66 4.32 -20.19
N PRO A 60 17.76 4.89 -19.68
CA PRO A 60 18.61 4.20 -18.72
C PRO A 60 17.79 3.71 -17.52
N ILE A 61 18.11 2.51 -17.01
CA ILE A 61 17.37 1.86 -15.89
C ILE A 61 17.21 2.80 -14.69
N ASP A 62 18.22 3.63 -14.39
CA ASP A 62 18.17 4.58 -13.28
C ASP A 62 17.08 5.65 -13.46
N GLU A 63 16.89 6.15 -14.68
CA GLU A 63 15.81 7.10 -15.01
C GLU A 63 14.44 6.40 -15.09
N GLN A 64 14.41 5.13 -15.53
CA GLN A 64 13.20 4.31 -15.48
C GLN A 64 12.72 4.12 -14.04
N MET A 65 13.62 3.84 -13.09
CA MET A 65 13.28 3.65 -11.67
C MET A 65 12.70 4.91 -11.02
N GLU A 66 13.16 6.09 -11.44
CA GLU A 66 12.65 7.37 -10.95
C GLU A 66 11.24 7.70 -11.50
N LEU A 67 10.96 7.33 -12.76
CA LEU A 67 9.70 7.58 -13.46
C LEU A 67 8.60 6.54 -13.18
N ILE A 68 8.97 5.26 -13.12
CA ILE A 68 8.11 4.14 -12.69
C ILE A 68 7.75 4.30 -11.21
N GLY A 69 8.50 5.13 -10.49
CA GLY A 69 8.26 5.52 -9.12
C GLY A 69 8.38 4.32 -8.21
N GLN A 70 9.57 4.07 -7.66
CA GLN A 70 9.81 3.28 -6.45
C GLN A 70 8.67 2.32 -6.14
N SER A 71 8.70 1.19 -6.85
CA SER A 71 7.62 0.24 -7.03
C SER A 71 6.70 0.14 -5.81
N ASP A 72 5.40 0.33 -6.03
CA ASP A 72 4.37 -0.02 -5.04
C ASP A 72 4.51 -1.47 -4.56
N VAL A 73 5.19 -2.33 -5.33
CA VAL A 73 5.53 -3.73 -4.99
C VAL A 73 6.50 -3.81 -3.80
N GLU A 74 7.58 -3.04 -3.80
CA GLU A 74 8.54 -3.06 -2.69
C GLU A 74 7.88 -2.52 -1.42
N LYS A 75 7.12 -1.43 -1.53
CA LYS A 75 6.34 -0.88 -0.42
C LYS A 75 5.23 -1.82 0.07
N SER A 76 4.60 -2.58 -0.82
CA SER A 76 3.57 -3.55 -0.44
C SER A 76 4.18 -4.73 0.31
N VAL A 77 5.33 -5.23 -0.14
CA VAL A 77 6.07 -6.32 0.51
C VAL A 77 6.58 -5.87 1.88
N GLU A 78 7.17 -4.68 1.99
CA GLU A 78 7.60 -4.12 3.28
C GLU A 78 6.41 -3.94 4.25
N LYS A 79 5.25 -3.54 3.73
CA LYS A 79 4.03 -3.41 4.52
C LYS A 79 3.50 -4.76 4.99
N GLU A 80 3.51 -5.78 4.13
CA GLU A 80 3.13 -7.15 4.51
C GLU A 80 4.06 -7.71 5.60
N ASP A 81 5.38 -7.56 5.44
CA ASP A 81 6.36 -7.95 6.44
C ASP A 81 6.15 -7.21 7.78
N LEU A 82 5.80 -5.92 7.73
CA LEU A 82 5.48 -5.14 8.91
C LEU A 82 4.23 -5.68 9.62
N ILE A 83 3.18 -5.99 8.88
CA ILE A 83 1.94 -6.57 9.41
C ILE A 83 2.23 -7.90 10.10
N LEU A 84 2.98 -8.80 9.45
CA LEU A 84 3.33 -10.11 10.03
C LEU A 84 4.12 -9.98 11.33
N LYS A 85 5.06 -9.02 11.41
CA LYS A 85 5.83 -8.77 12.64
C LYS A 85 4.97 -8.21 13.77
N ILE A 86 4.00 -7.35 13.45
CA ILE A 86 3.03 -6.82 14.42
C ILE A 86 2.10 -7.94 14.90
N GLU A 87 1.56 -8.75 14.00
CA GLU A 87 0.71 -9.90 14.36
C GLU A 87 1.45 -10.89 15.27
N SER A 88 2.71 -11.21 14.95
CA SER A 88 3.53 -12.06 15.82
C SER A 88 3.75 -11.43 17.19
N ALA A 89 3.96 -10.11 17.28
CA ALA A 89 4.12 -9.43 18.55
C ALA A 89 2.81 -9.46 19.38
N LEU A 90 1.66 -9.37 18.71
CA LEU A 90 0.33 -9.39 19.34
C LEU A 90 -0.11 -10.79 19.78
N LYS A 91 0.38 -11.88 19.17
CA LYS A 91 0.04 -13.25 19.59
C LYS A 91 0.42 -13.58 21.04
N ASP A 92 1.46 -12.95 21.56
CA ASP A 92 1.93 -13.16 22.94
C ASP A 92 1.16 -12.33 23.99
N PHE A 93 0.08 -11.67 23.57
CA PHE A 93 -0.77 -10.84 24.42
C PHE A 93 -1.98 -11.66 24.86
N ASP A 94 -2.42 -11.44 26.09
CA ASP A 94 -3.71 -11.98 26.51
C ASP A 94 -4.85 -11.27 25.76
N GLU A 95 -6.02 -11.91 25.67
CA GLU A 95 -7.20 -11.37 24.99
C GLU A 95 -7.56 -9.97 25.52
N ARG A 96 -7.29 -9.73 26.81
CA ARG A 96 -7.61 -8.47 27.47
C ARG A 96 -6.72 -7.32 27.00
N ASP A 97 -5.42 -7.55 26.83
CA ASP A 97 -4.52 -6.55 26.30
C ASP A 97 -4.80 -6.30 24.81
N GLN A 98 -5.09 -7.35 24.02
CA GLN A 98 -5.46 -7.20 22.61
C GLN A 98 -6.71 -6.33 22.45
N MET A 99 -7.71 -6.53 23.30
CA MET A 99 -8.92 -5.70 23.34
C MET A 99 -8.59 -4.21 23.58
N ILE A 100 -7.66 -3.91 24.49
CA ILE A 100 -7.22 -2.52 24.74
C ILE A 100 -6.60 -1.89 23.49
N VAL A 101 -5.77 -2.65 22.77
CA VAL A 101 -5.14 -2.19 21.53
C VAL A 101 -6.19 -1.92 20.46
N GLN A 102 -7.17 -2.81 20.30
CA GLN A 102 -8.27 -2.63 19.37
C GLN A 102 -9.10 -1.38 19.69
N LEU A 103 -9.51 -1.22 20.95
CA LEU A 103 -10.29 -0.05 21.37
C LEU A 103 -9.51 1.27 21.15
N TYR A 104 -8.19 1.26 21.34
CA TYR A 104 -7.36 2.46 21.18
C TYR A 104 -7.05 2.81 19.72
N TYR A 105 -6.65 1.83 18.90
CA TYR A 105 -6.15 2.08 17.54
C TYR A 105 -7.20 1.88 16.44
N TYR A 106 -8.19 1.02 16.66
CA TYR A 106 -9.22 0.73 15.65
C TYR A 106 -10.52 1.49 15.92
N GLU A 107 -10.99 1.50 17.18
CA GLU A 107 -12.20 2.25 17.58
C GLU A 107 -11.90 3.71 17.95
N GLU A 108 -10.62 4.12 17.90
CA GLU A 108 -10.14 5.48 18.20
C GLU A 108 -10.58 6.04 19.57
N LEU A 109 -10.82 5.17 20.56
CA LEU A 109 -11.26 5.58 21.89
C LEU A 109 -10.11 6.14 22.72
N ASN A 110 -10.42 7.13 23.55
CA ASN A 110 -9.45 7.69 24.49
C ASN A 110 -9.31 6.81 25.76
N LEU A 111 -8.27 7.05 26.57
CA LEU A 111 -7.98 6.23 27.76
C LEU A 111 -9.13 6.20 28.77
N LYS A 112 -9.90 7.29 28.88
CA LYS A 112 -11.04 7.39 29.79
C LYS A 112 -12.19 6.50 29.32
N GLU A 113 -12.53 6.55 28.04
CA GLU A 113 -13.57 5.69 27.43
C GLU A 113 -13.19 4.21 27.56
N ILE A 114 -11.92 3.86 27.30
CA ILE A 114 -11.42 2.50 27.47
C ILE A 114 -11.47 2.08 28.94
N SER A 115 -11.13 2.98 29.88
CA SER A 115 -11.19 2.74 31.32
C SER A 115 -12.61 2.40 31.77
N GLU A 116 -13.62 3.10 31.25
CA GLU A 116 -15.03 2.86 31.52
C GLU A 116 -15.50 1.50 30.96
N ILE A 117 -15.10 1.14 29.74
CA ILE A 117 -15.46 -0.14 29.10
C ILE A 117 -14.77 -1.33 29.77
N MET A 118 -13.47 -1.23 30.02
CA MET A 118 -12.62 -2.34 30.51
C MET A 118 -12.57 -2.44 32.04
N ASN A 119 -13.21 -1.49 32.74
CA ASN A 119 -13.26 -1.37 34.19
C ASN A 119 -11.86 -1.44 34.85
N ILE A 120 -10.90 -0.71 34.30
CA ILE A 120 -9.51 -0.59 34.79
C ILE A 120 -9.04 0.84 34.68
N SER A 121 -8.07 1.23 35.51
CA SER A 121 -7.56 2.61 35.49
C SER A 121 -6.82 2.95 34.20
N GLU A 122 -6.90 4.23 33.80
CA GLU A 122 -6.13 4.80 32.68
C GLU A 122 -4.62 4.52 32.80
N SER A 123 -4.07 4.56 34.02
CA SER A 123 -2.67 4.23 34.29
C SER A 123 -2.33 2.78 33.90
N ARG A 124 -3.24 1.83 34.17
CA ARG A 124 -3.05 0.44 33.76
C ARG A 124 -3.07 0.30 32.24
N ILE A 125 -3.97 0.99 31.57
CA ILE A 125 -4.08 1.02 30.10
C ILE A 125 -2.78 1.58 29.48
N SER A 126 -2.28 2.70 30.01
CA SER A 126 -1.03 3.32 29.57
C SER A 126 0.18 2.37 29.72
N GLN A 127 0.25 1.62 30.82
CA GLN A 127 1.30 0.61 31.03
C GLN A 127 1.24 -0.53 30.00
N ILE A 128 0.03 -1.02 29.71
CA ILE A 128 -0.19 -2.08 28.71
C ILE A 128 0.24 -1.58 27.33
N HIS A 129 -0.17 -0.37 26.97
CA HIS A 129 0.20 0.29 25.72
C HIS A 129 1.72 0.47 25.58
N LYS A 130 2.40 0.90 26.65
CA LYS A 130 3.87 1.01 26.65
C LYS A 130 4.55 -0.35 26.44
N ARG A 131 4.09 -1.39 27.14
CA ARG A 131 4.60 -2.76 27.00
C ARG A 131 4.42 -3.30 25.58
N LEU A 132 3.31 -2.96 24.92
CA LEU A 132 3.06 -3.25 23.51
C LEU A 132 4.13 -2.63 22.61
N LEU A 133 4.30 -1.31 22.69
CA LEU A 133 5.27 -0.59 21.87
C LEU A 133 6.69 -1.13 22.05
N ASP A 134 7.07 -1.46 23.28
CA ASP A 134 8.39 -2.04 23.57
C ASP A 134 8.56 -3.43 22.94
N ARG A 135 7.51 -4.27 22.90
CA ARG A 135 7.56 -5.58 22.23
C ARG A 135 7.60 -5.45 20.71
N ILE A 136 6.79 -4.56 20.14
CA ILE A 136 6.79 -4.30 18.70
C ILE A 136 8.18 -3.83 18.27
N ARG A 137 8.80 -2.88 18.98
CA ARG A 137 10.17 -2.42 18.70
C ARG A 137 11.19 -3.56 18.69
N ARG A 138 11.14 -4.44 19.70
CA ARG A 138 12.01 -5.63 19.75
C ARG A 138 11.78 -6.58 18.59
N SER A 139 10.53 -6.82 18.19
CA SER A 139 10.16 -7.66 17.03
C SER A 139 10.67 -7.06 15.71
N LEU A 140 10.65 -5.74 15.60
CA LEU A 140 11.15 -5.00 14.44
C LEU A 140 12.68 -4.86 14.41
N GLY A 141 13.38 -5.21 15.51
CA GLY A 141 14.83 -5.08 15.61
C GLY A 141 15.32 -3.64 15.77
N VAL A 142 14.46 -2.75 16.29
CA VAL A 142 14.72 -1.30 16.47
C VAL A 142 14.89 -0.94 17.94
#